data_AF-A0A9N9H462-F1
#
_entry.id   AF-A0A9N9H462-F1
#
_cell.length_a   1.000
_cell.length_b   1.000
_cell.length_c   1.000
_cell.angle_alpha   90.00
_cell.angle_beta   90.00
_cell.angle_gamma   90.00
#
_symmetry.space_group_name_H-M   'P 1'
#
loop_
_entity.id
_entity.type
_entity.pdbx_description
1 polymer ?
#
loop_
_entity_poly.entity_id
_entity_poly.type
_entity_poly.pdbx_seq_one_letter_code
_entity_poly.pdbx_strand_id
1 'polypeptide(L)' 'ITLFPNEEAYNKRMSRYRKWYQGKKELLTSVEDLYNLYYKLSKKDRPMTETEIEEAVEDVLIDE' A
#
# COMPACT_ATOMS: atom_id res chain seq x y z
N ILE A 1 6.73 7.64 -5.91
CA ILE A 1 6.40 6.23 -5.55
C ILE A 1 6.25 6.20 -4.03
N THR A 2 5.20 5.59 -3.46
CA THR A 2 5.12 5.42 -2.00
C THR A 2 5.89 4.16 -1.58
N LEU A 3 6.97 4.35 -0.80
CA LEU A 3 7.83 3.27 -0.31
C LEU A 3 7.09 2.29 0.61
N PHE A 4 6.11 2.79 1.35
CA PHE A 4 5.23 1.99 2.19
C PHE A 4 3.76 2.28 1.89
N PRO A 5 2.85 1.31 2.04
CA PRO A 5 1.44 1.54 1.77
C PRO A 5 0.86 2.42 2.89
N ASN A 6 0.23 3.52 2.51
CA ASN A 6 -0.67 4.29 3.38
C ASN A 6 -2.12 3.95 3.02
N GLU A 7 -3.07 4.44 3.83
CA GLU A 7 -4.49 4.13 3.65
C GLU A 7 -5.02 4.53 2.26
N GLU A 8 -4.63 5.71 1.77
CA GLU A 8 -5.05 6.19 0.45
C GLU A 8 -4.52 5.27 -0.68
N ALA A 9 -3.23 4.96 -0.66
CA ALA A 9 -2.59 4.10 -1.65
C ALA A 9 -3.17 2.68 -1.62
N TYR A 10 -3.45 2.15 -0.42
CA TYR A 10 -4.12 0.87 -0.23
C TYR A 10 -5.50 0.87 -0.88
N ASN A 11 -6.35 1.85 -0.54
CA ASN A 11 -7.71 1.96 -1.05
C ASN A 11 -7.73 2.12 -2.58
N LYS A 12 -6.82 2.92 -3.13
CA LYS A 12 -6.66 3.11 -4.58
C LYS A 12 -6.27 1.82 -5.30
N ARG A 13 -5.35 1.02 -4.74
CA ARG A 13 -4.97 -0.29 -5.30
C ARG A 13 -6.13 -1.28 -5.19
N MET A 14 -6.83 -1.32 -4.06
CA MET A 14 -7.94 -2.25 -3.84
C MET A 14 -9.10 -2.02 -4.81
N SER A 15 -9.45 -0.76 -5.06
CA SER A 15 -10.47 -0.39 -6.06
C SER A 15 -10.11 -0.91 -7.46
N ARG A 16 -8.84 -0.83 -7.86
CA ARG A 16 -8.37 -1.36 -9.15
C ARG A 16 -8.48 -2.89 -9.21
N TYR A 17 -8.04 -3.59 -8.16
CA TYR A 17 -8.13 -5.05 -8.12
C TYR A 17 -9.56 -5.56 -8.19
N ARG A 18 -10.50 -4.93 -7.47
CA ARG A 18 -11.93 -5.25 -7.55
C ARG A 18 -12.48 -5.11 -8.97
N LYS A 19 -12.04 -4.08 -9.70
CA LYS A 19 -12.43 -3.88 -11.11
C LYS A 19 -11.78 -4.91 -12.04
N TRP A 20 -10.49 -5.19 -11.88
CA TRP A 20 -9.77 -6.13 -12.75
C TRP A 20 -10.17 -7.59 -12.57
N TYR A 21 -10.53 -7.97 -11.34
CA TYR A 21 -10.84 -9.35 -10.99
C TYR A 21 -12.32 -9.59 -10.66
N GLN A 22 -13.21 -8.68 -11.08
CA GLN A 22 -14.65 -8.74 -10.79
C GLN A 22 -15.30 -10.10 -11.16
N GLY A 23 -14.82 -10.76 -12.23
CA GLY A 23 -15.31 -12.08 -12.66
C GLY A 23 -14.56 -13.28 -12.08
N LYS A 24 -13.56 -13.07 -11.21
CA LYS A 24 -12.69 -14.12 -10.66
C LYS A 24 -12.69 -14.07 -9.14
N LYS A 25 -13.80 -14.49 -8.53
CA LYS A 25 -14.06 -14.32 -7.09
C LYS A 25 -12.94 -14.85 -6.19
N GLU A 26 -12.51 -16.09 -6.39
CA GLU A 26 -11.45 -16.71 -5.57
C GLU A 26 -10.12 -15.96 -5.69
N LEU A 27 -9.73 -15.61 -6.93
CA LEU A 27 -8.52 -14.83 -7.19
C LEU A 27 -8.59 -13.45 -6.54
N LEU A 28 -9.73 -12.77 -6.66
CA LEU A 28 -9.95 -11.47 -6.03
C LEU A 28 -9.76 -11.59 -4.52
N THR A 29 -10.41 -12.56 -3.87
CA THR A 29 -10.25 -12.80 -2.43
C THR A 29 -8.79 -13.03 -2.04
N SER A 30 -8.07 -13.89 -2.76
CA SER A 30 -6.63 -14.12 -2.49
C SER A 30 -5.79 -12.85 -2.63
N VAL A 31 -6.09 -12.00 -3.62
CA VAL A 31 -5.40 -10.72 -3.83
C VAL A 31 -5.71 -9.74 -2.70
N GLU A 32 -6.97 -9.63 -2.28
CA GLU A 32 -7.37 -8.76 -1.17
C GLU A 32 -6.69 -9.20 0.14
N ASP A 33 -6.67 -10.50 0.44
CA ASP A 33 -6.02 -11.06 1.63
C ASP A 33 -4.52 -10.81 1.64
N LEU A 34 -3.84 -11.04 0.51
CA LEU A 34 -2.40 -10.79 0.36
C LEU A 34 -2.06 -9.32 0.61
N TYR A 35 -2.81 -8.38 0.01
CA TYR A 35 -2.55 -6.96 0.18
C TYR A 35 -2.86 -6.46 1.58
N ASN A 36 -3.89 -7.00 2.22
CA ASN A 36 -4.22 -6.70 3.61
C ASN A 36 -3.11 -7.18 4.55
N LEU A 37 -2.59 -8.39 4.33
CA LEU A 37 -1.45 -8.91 5.07
C LEU A 37 -0.21 -8.00 4.90
N TYR A 38 0.13 -7.65 3.67
CA TYR A 38 1.22 -6.71 3.38
C TYR A 38 1.04 -5.37 4.11
N TYR A 39 -0.16 -4.78 4.05
CA TYR A 39 -0.47 -3.52 4.74
C TYR A 39 -0.25 -3.64 6.25
N LYS A 40 -0.79 -4.69 6.89
CA LYS A 40 -0.61 -4.93 8.34
C LYS A 40 0.85 -5.13 8.73
N LEU A 41 1.59 -5.95 7.98
CA LEU A 41 3.01 -6.17 8.25
C LEU A 41 3.82 -4.88 8.10
N SER A 42 3.52 -4.09 7.07
CA SER A 42 4.19 -2.81 6.85
C SER A 42 3.96 -1.78 7.96
N LYS A 43 2.92 -1.95 8.78
CA LYS A 43 2.58 -1.09 9.92
C LYS A 43 3.15 -1.62 11.23
N LYS A 44 3.26 -2.94 11.37
CA LYS A 44 3.72 -3.60 12.60
C LYS A 44 5.21 -3.43 12.84
N ASP A 45 6.01 -3.65 11.79
CA ASP A 45 7.48 -3.60 11.87
C ASP A 45 8.03 -2.28 11.31
N ARG A 46 7.22 -1.22 11.33
CA ARG A 46 7.62 0.07 10.75
C ARG A 46 8.57 0.78 11.72
N PRO A 47 9.83 1.03 11.34
CA PRO A 47 10.79 1.72 12.21
C PRO A 47 10.48 3.23 12.32
N MET A 48 9.66 3.78 11.41
CA MET A 48 9.32 5.19 11.30
C MET A 48 7.81 5.37 11.11
N THR A 49 7.30 6.49 11.61
CA THR A 49 5.91 6.94 11.46
C THR A 49 5.59 7.34 10.02
N GLU A 50 4.30 7.52 9.68
CA GLU A 50 3.91 7.96 8.34
C GLU A 50 4.48 9.33 7.96
N THR A 51 4.52 10.26 8.92
CA THR A 51 5.08 11.60 8.73
C THR A 51 6.59 11.56 8.45
N GLU A 52 7.34 10.77 9.24
CA GLU A 52 8.79 10.60 9.02
C GLU A 52 9.11 9.95 7.67
N ILE A 53 8.22 9.10 7.15
CA ILE A 53 8.37 8.52 5.81
C ILE A 53 8.09 9.56 4.73
N GLU A 54 7.07 10.40 4.91
CA GLU A 54 6.74 11.47 3.96
C GLU A 54 7.88 12.49 3.90
N GLU A 55 8.40 12.93 5.04
CA GLU A 55 9.57 13.81 5.15
C GLU A 55 10.81 13.18 4.50
N ALA A 56 11.14 11.92 4.81
CA ALA A 56 12.28 11.24 4.21
C ALA A 56 12.14 11.04 2.69
N VAL A 57 10.92 10.87 2.17
CA VAL A 57 10.67 10.78 0.73
C VAL A 57 10.81 12.15 0.07
N GLU A 58 10.34 13.22 0.71
CA GLU A 58 10.47 14.58 0.22
C GLU A 58 11.95 15.02 0.18
N ASP A 59 12.71 14.77 1.25
CA ASP A 59 14.15 15.05 1.31
C ASP A 59 14.93 14.35 0.19
N VAL A 60 14.59 13.09 -0.14
CA VAL A 60 15.22 12.35 -1.24
C VAL A 60 14.85 12.91 -2.62
N LEU A 61 13.69 13.56 -2.76
CA LEU A 61 13.20 14.09 -4.02
C LEU A 61 13.56 15.57 -4.26
N ILE A 62 14.08 16.28 -3.24
CA ILE A 62 14.54 17.67 -3.37
C ILE A 62 15.97 17.76 -3.94
N ASP A 63 16.74 16.66 -3.92
CA ASP A 63 18.13 16.60 -4.44
C ASP A 63 18.24 16.28 -5.96
N GLU A 64 17.15 16.31 -6.75
CA GLU A 64 17.16 16.19 -8.23
C GLU A 64 16.89 17.50 -8.99
#